data_AF-A0AAD7ZIH2-F1
#
_entry.id   AF-A0AAD7ZIH2-F1
#
_cell.length_a   1.000
_cell.length_b   1.000
_cell.length_c   1.000
_cell.angle_alpha   90.00
_cell.angle_beta   90.00
_cell.angle_gamma   90.00
#
_symmetry.space_group_name_H-M   'P 1'
#
loop_
_entity.id
_entity.type
_entity.pdbx_description
1 polymer ?
#
loop_
_entity_poly.entity_id
_entity_poly.type
_entity_poly.pdbx_seq_one_letter_code
_entity_poly.pdbx_strand_id
1 'polypeptide(L)'
;GGKFAYLTSTRYTYQYTNEISTLFGGISGNMSTLYISAKVALEFPTPCEGVLELRNTSIESPELPQAYEFRQAISQYPLRFAFSDGLIPEVCPHQNETTWVLNFKRGILSTFQNTMKRFDVDHNSIDVDVNGNCETTYSLEGARETSLIISRKKDISSCTYRYKHHSVLQTTPYFFRNNYQPMPIMKSSSSCEMSVDNYVYKEIICEDVHLFQPFSSKESGAQTITKQIFKLHSETNTTSEKQDDVQRRSNLLFDHNQTPKVVSGEIKATKDLIKAMCRLNVIQPDFPDVFTKFINTARLLPYSSLFQVYNRASSICSTGKRHFMDALPMIGTNAAIAVMKEAILRNTVSRDIINEWLLVMSFTPRPDLQTINIITPLLKWKDADAQVYLSVSAIVHTYCRYNTNCQEQDEITNIVSFLENQVKSACLRKNSNLENTEKALVAIKALGNIGVSTRTLSPALQSCIEDKNQPMEVKIAAIEAHRRLPCEEAKDYFVTLFRDQSQDTELRIAAYLEVMKCPSYNVIKTIKHSLNEEEVNQVGSFVWSHLNNLLKSSSPNKVEIQALLQDKDLTKKIQ
;
A
#
# COMPACT_ATOMS: atom_id res chain seq x y z
N GLY A 1 -17.94 -27.54 -23.44
CA GLY A 1 -16.47 -27.63 -23.38
C GLY A 1 -15.95 -26.31 -22.86
N GLY A 2 -14.83 -26.33 -22.13
CA GLY A 2 -14.11 -25.10 -21.74
C GLY A 2 -13.49 -24.42 -22.97
N LYS A 3 -13.05 -23.18 -22.81
CA LYS A 3 -12.35 -22.42 -23.84
C LYS A 3 -10.89 -22.89 -24.05
N PHE A 4 -10.29 -23.54 -23.04
CA PHE A 4 -8.98 -24.19 -23.14
C PHE A 4 -9.10 -25.70 -22.95
N ALA A 5 -8.36 -26.47 -23.75
CA ALA A 5 -8.39 -27.93 -23.73
C ALA A 5 -6.96 -28.53 -23.77
N TYR A 6 -6.19 -28.25 -22.72
CA TYR A 6 -4.88 -28.86 -22.53
C TYR A 6 -4.99 -30.36 -22.21
N LEU A 7 -4.18 -31.19 -22.87
CA LEU A 7 -4.19 -32.64 -22.72
C LEU A 7 -3.31 -33.08 -21.52
N THR A 8 -3.78 -34.06 -20.75
CA THR A 8 -3.11 -34.49 -19.51
C THR A 8 -1.81 -35.26 -19.72
N SER A 9 -1.68 -35.94 -20.87
CA SER A 9 -0.49 -36.72 -21.25
C SER A 9 0.44 -35.97 -22.21
N THR A 10 0.33 -34.64 -22.29
CA THR A 10 1.10 -33.82 -23.22
C THR A 10 1.86 -32.74 -22.47
N ARG A 11 3.15 -32.62 -22.76
CA ARG A 11 4.01 -31.51 -22.35
C ARG A 11 4.03 -30.47 -23.46
N TYR A 12 3.58 -29.27 -23.13
CA TYR A 12 3.57 -28.11 -24.02
C TYR A 12 4.82 -27.28 -23.75
N THR A 13 5.73 -27.19 -24.72
CA THR A 13 6.94 -26.38 -24.58
C THR A 13 6.77 -25.07 -25.34
N TYR A 14 6.90 -23.97 -24.62
CA TYR A 14 6.85 -22.61 -25.16
C TYR A 14 8.24 -21.98 -25.14
N GLN A 15 8.56 -21.24 -26.19
CA GLN A 15 9.67 -20.31 -26.21
C GLN A 15 9.20 -18.99 -25.58
N TYR A 16 9.80 -18.62 -24.46
CA TYR A 16 9.54 -17.36 -23.76
C TYR A 16 10.70 -16.41 -23.95
N THR A 17 10.39 -15.17 -24.35
CA THR A 17 11.36 -14.08 -24.41
C THR A 17 10.79 -12.87 -23.69
N ASN A 18 11.62 -12.18 -22.93
CA ASN A 18 11.27 -10.95 -22.24
C ASN A 18 12.36 -9.91 -22.49
N GLU A 19 11.99 -8.84 -23.18
CA GLU A 19 12.85 -7.71 -23.47
C GLU A 19 12.40 -6.51 -22.65
N ILE A 20 13.29 -6.03 -21.78
CA ILE A 20 13.05 -4.85 -20.94
C ILE A 20 13.99 -3.77 -21.43
N SER A 21 13.44 -2.65 -21.86
CA SER A 21 14.19 -1.47 -22.28
C SER A 21 13.84 -0.28 -21.40
N THR A 22 14.85 0.47 -20.96
CA THR A 22 14.66 1.75 -20.26
C THR A 22 15.36 2.86 -21.01
N LEU A 23 14.63 3.93 -21.31
CA LEU A 23 15.07 5.05 -22.13
C LEU A 23 14.50 6.37 -21.59
N PHE A 24 15.09 7.49 -21.99
CA PHE A 24 14.54 8.82 -21.73
C PHE A 24 13.91 9.36 -23.02
N GLY A 25 12.59 9.54 -23.02
CA GLY A 25 11.88 10.10 -24.15
C GLY A 25 12.35 11.53 -24.44
N GLY A 26 12.76 11.80 -25.68
CA GLY A 26 13.11 13.14 -26.16
C GLY A 26 14.58 13.55 -26.10
N ILE A 27 15.49 12.75 -25.52
CA ILE A 27 16.95 13.02 -25.52
C ILE A 27 17.71 11.71 -25.75
N SER A 28 18.46 11.64 -26.86
CA SER A 28 19.44 10.62 -27.30
C SER A 28 19.03 9.12 -27.26
N GLY A 29 19.58 8.33 -28.19
CA GLY A 29 19.28 6.90 -28.37
C GLY A 29 19.94 5.94 -27.37
N ASN A 30 20.41 6.43 -26.21
CA ASN A 30 21.00 5.57 -25.20
C ASN A 30 19.89 4.86 -24.42
N MET A 31 19.82 3.54 -24.57
CA MET A 31 18.86 2.68 -23.89
C MET A 31 19.60 1.60 -23.13
N SER A 32 19.13 1.30 -21.92
CA SER A 32 19.56 0.10 -21.18
C SER A 32 18.60 -1.02 -21.49
N THR A 33 19.10 -2.14 -22.00
CA THR A 33 18.31 -3.34 -22.31
C THR A 33 18.70 -4.52 -21.43
N LEU A 34 17.68 -5.29 -21.05
CA LEU A 34 17.82 -6.59 -20.43
C LEU A 34 16.99 -7.58 -21.26
N TYR A 35 17.65 -8.63 -21.75
CA TYR A 35 17.00 -9.66 -22.54
C TYR A 35 17.06 -10.99 -21.81
N ILE A 36 15.89 -11.63 -21.67
CA ILE A 36 15.76 -12.94 -21.02
C ILE A 36 15.10 -13.88 -22.02
N SER A 37 15.66 -15.08 -22.17
CA SER A 37 15.09 -16.14 -23.00
C SER A 37 15.03 -17.44 -22.19
N ALA A 38 13.93 -18.18 -22.31
CA ALA A 38 13.72 -19.44 -21.62
C ALA A 38 12.82 -20.39 -22.40
N LYS A 39 13.00 -21.70 -22.19
CA LYS A 39 12.00 -22.69 -22.57
C LYS A 39 11.10 -22.98 -21.37
N VAL A 40 9.82 -22.73 -21.54
CA VAL A 40 8.79 -22.93 -20.51
C VAL A 40 8.03 -24.21 -20.85
N ALA A 41 8.17 -25.23 -20.02
CA ALA A 41 7.40 -26.46 -20.15
C ALA A 41 6.16 -26.37 -19.25
N LEU A 42 4.99 -26.58 -19.84
CA LEU A 42 3.71 -26.65 -19.17
C LEU A 42 3.13 -28.07 -19.29
N GLU A 43 2.74 -28.63 -18.16
CA GLU A 43 2.04 -29.91 -18.08
C GLU A 43 0.77 -29.75 -17.26
N PHE A 44 -0.28 -30.51 -17.60
CA PHE A 44 -1.58 -30.43 -16.94
C PHE A 44 -2.00 -31.80 -16.42
N PRO A 45 -1.45 -32.27 -15.28
CA PRO A 45 -1.72 -33.62 -14.76
C PRO A 45 -3.22 -33.92 -14.59
N THR A 46 -4.00 -32.90 -14.24
CA THR A 46 -5.46 -32.94 -14.21
C THR A 46 -6.04 -31.74 -14.94
N PRO A 47 -7.33 -31.75 -15.33
CA PRO A 47 -7.96 -30.61 -15.99
C PRO A 47 -7.93 -29.31 -15.19
N CYS A 48 -7.69 -29.38 -13.87
CA CYS A 48 -7.72 -28.24 -12.95
C CYS A 48 -6.33 -27.86 -12.43
N GLU A 49 -5.26 -28.53 -12.86
CA GLU A 49 -3.92 -28.38 -12.30
C GLU A 49 -2.88 -28.27 -13.41
N GLY A 50 -1.96 -27.32 -13.26
CA GLY A 50 -0.83 -27.10 -14.14
C GLY A 50 0.51 -27.12 -13.40
N VAL A 51 1.58 -27.45 -14.13
CA VAL A 51 2.96 -27.43 -13.68
C VAL A 51 3.79 -26.61 -14.64
N LEU A 52 4.54 -25.65 -14.10
CA LEU A 52 5.47 -24.79 -14.81
C LEU A 52 6.91 -25.20 -14.50
N GLU A 53 7.65 -25.58 -15.54
CA GLU A 53 9.10 -25.79 -15.48
C GLU A 53 9.85 -24.85 -16.42
N LEU A 54 10.97 -24.31 -15.94
CA LEU A 54 11.86 -23.46 -16.73
C LEU A 54 13.12 -24.23 -17.10
N ARG A 55 13.47 -24.25 -18.38
CA ARG A 55 14.67 -24.88 -18.92
C ARG A 55 15.39 -23.95 -19.89
N ASN A 56 16.67 -24.21 -20.12
CA ASN A 56 17.51 -23.47 -21.09
C ASN A 56 17.36 -21.95 -20.99
N THR A 57 17.50 -21.43 -19.78
CA THR A 57 17.36 -20.00 -19.49
C THR A 57 18.66 -19.27 -19.78
N SER A 58 18.57 -18.14 -20.47
CA SER A 58 19.65 -17.19 -20.70
C SER A 58 19.21 -15.79 -20.28
N ILE A 59 20.17 -15.03 -19.77
CA ILE A 59 20.02 -13.62 -19.40
C ILE A 59 21.18 -12.87 -20.04
N GLU A 60 20.85 -11.88 -20.84
CA GLU A 60 21.81 -11.03 -21.54
C GLU A 60 21.61 -9.59 -21.04
N SER A 61 22.64 -9.06 -20.40
CA SER A 61 22.67 -7.68 -19.93
C SER A 61 24.11 -7.15 -20.03
N PRO A 62 24.31 -5.89 -20.45
CA PRO A 62 25.63 -5.27 -20.50
C PRO A 62 26.37 -5.22 -19.13
N GLU A 63 25.64 -5.37 -18.01
CA GLU A 63 26.15 -5.06 -16.66
C GLU A 63 26.15 -6.25 -15.67
N LEU A 64 25.68 -7.44 -16.05
CA LEU A 64 25.48 -8.56 -15.11
C LEU A 64 26.39 -9.79 -15.39
N PRO A 65 27.40 -10.07 -14.55
CA PRO A 65 28.26 -11.25 -14.68
C PRO A 65 27.69 -12.56 -14.08
N GLN A 66 26.43 -12.60 -13.63
CA GLN A 66 25.88 -13.69 -12.78
C GLN A 66 24.79 -14.55 -13.46
N ALA A 67 24.93 -14.84 -14.76
CA ALA A 67 23.95 -15.63 -15.52
C ALA A 67 23.75 -17.06 -14.97
N TYR A 68 24.80 -17.66 -14.37
CA TYR A 68 24.75 -19.02 -13.83
C TYR A 68 23.83 -19.16 -12.61
N GLU A 69 23.99 -18.28 -11.61
CA GLU A 69 23.17 -18.28 -10.39
C GLU A 69 21.69 -18.04 -10.72
N PHE A 70 21.43 -17.11 -11.65
CA PHE A 70 20.08 -16.86 -12.15
C PHE A 70 19.45 -18.12 -12.74
N ARG A 71 20.15 -18.79 -13.68
CA ARG A 71 19.68 -20.01 -14.33
C ARG A 71 19.41 -21.13 -13.32
N GLN A 72 20.33 -21.33 -12.38
CA GLN A 72 20.20 -22.38 -11.37
C GLN A 72 18.97 -22.13 -10.48
N ALA A 73 18.79 -20.89 -9.99
CA ALA A 73 17.72 -20.55 -9.07
C ALA A 73 16.32 -20.71 -9.70
N ILE A 74 16.11 -20.23 -10.94
CA ILE A 74 14.78 -20.28 -11.58
C ILE A 74 14.39 -21.68 -12.08
N SER A 75 15.38 -22.54 -12.34
CA SER A 75 15.15 -23.90 -12.85
C SER A 75 15.12 -24.96 -11.73
N GLN A 76 15.37 -24.57 -10.48
CA GLN A 76 15.59 -25.51 -9.37
C GLN A 76 14.34 -26.30 -8.99
N TYR A 77 13.18 -25.65 -8.95
CA TYR A 77 11.93 -26.23 -8.49
C TYR A 77 10.85 -26.03 -9.55
N PRO A 78 10.00 -27.02 -9.87
CA PRO A 78 8.78 -26.80 -10.65
C PRO A 78 7.77 -25.98 -9.83
N LEU A 79 6.92 -25.18 -10.50
CA LEU A 79 5.84 -24.45 -9.85
C LEU A 79 4.49 -25.04 -10.25
N ARG A 80 3.75 -25.56 -9.27
CA ARG A 80 2.37 -26.01 -9.47
C ARG A 80 1.40 -24.84 -9.37
N PHE A 81 0.31 -24.90 -10.11
CA PHE A 81 -0.73 -23.88 -10.06
C PHE A 81 -2.10 -24.49 -10.38
N ALA A 82 -3.14 -23.90 -9.80
CA ALA A 82 -4.50 -24.23 -10.18
C ALA A 82 -4.80 -23.59 -11.54
N PHE A 83 -5.42 -24.35 -12.46
CA PHE A 83 -5.78 -23.87 -13.78
C PHE A 83 -7.22 -24.25 -14.09
N SER A 84 -8.13 -23.29 -14.04
CA SER A 84 -9.54 -23.51 -14.34
C SER A 84 -9.90 -22.72 -15.58
N ASP A 85 -9.85 -23.39 -16.74
CA ASP A 85 -10.23 -22.81 -18.02
C ASP A 85 -9.62 -21.41 -18.23
N GLY A 86 -8.29 -21.28 -18.14
CA GLY A 86 -7.57 -20.00 -18.29
C GLY A 86 -7.38 -19.18 -17.00
N LEU A 87 -8.20 -19.39 -15.96
CA LEU A 87 -8.05 -18.72 -14.67
C LEU A 87 -7.00 -19.41 -13.80
N ILE A 88 -6.12 -18.64 -13.16
CA ILE A 88 -5.11 -19.13 -12.22
C ILE A 88 -5.36 -18.52 -10.84
N PRO A 89 -6.21 -19.14 -10.01
CA PRO A 89 -6.54 -18.57 -8.70
C PRO A 89 -5.40 -18.73 -7.69
N GLU A 90 -4.55 -19.76 -7.87
CA GLU A 90 -3.61 -20.19 -6.85
C GLU A 90 -2.32 -20.76 -7.45
N VAL A 91 -1.19 -20.51 -6.78
CA VAL A 91 0.12 -21.08 -7.06
C VAL A 91 0.67 -21.78 -5.82
N CYS A 92 1.37 -22.89 -6.03
CA CYS A 92 1.86 -23.79 -5.01
C CYS A 92 3.39 -23.91 -5.10
N PRO A 93 4.15 -22.94 -4.54
CA PRO A 93 5.62 -22.94 -4.59
C PRO A 93 6.24 -23.96 -3.64
N HIS A 94 7.48 -24.36 -3.94
CA HIS A 94 8.27 -25.18 -3.03
C HIS A 94 8.67 -24.40 -1.76
N GLN A 95 8.83 -25.07 -0.61
CA GLN A 95 9.11 -24.41 0.67
C GLN A 95 10.40 -23.57 0.66
N ASN A 96 11.42 -24.06 -0.05
CA ASN A 96 12.72 -23.41 -0.18
C ASN A 96 12.82 -22.46 -1.39
N GLU A 97 11.72 -22.22 -2.11
CA GLU A 97 11.73 -21.31 -3.24
C GLU A 97 11.79 -19.85 -2.75
N THR A 98 12.79 -19.12 -3.26
CA THR A 98 12.98 -17.71 -2.90
C THR A 98 11.90 -16.81 -3.52
N THR A 99 11.56 -15.72 -2.83
CA THR A 99 10.49 -14.80 -3.25
C THR A 99 10.71 -14.21 -4.64
N TRP A 100 11.94 -13.82 -5.01
CA TRP A 100 12.19 -13.24 -6.33
C TRP A 100 12.01 -14.27 -7.46
N VAL A 101 12.40 -15.54 -7.26
CA VAL A 101 12.17 -16.62 -8.24
C VAL A 101 10.68 -16.85 -8.42
N LEU A 102 9.94 -16.93 -7.32
CA LEU A 102 8.49 -17.09 -7.37
C LEU A 102 7.82 -15.93 -8.10
N ASN A 103 8.22 -14.68 -7.84
CA ASN A 103 7.70 -13.51 -8.55
C ASN A 103 8.01 -13.55 -10.05
N PHE A 104 9.18 -14.04 -10.45
CA PHE A 104 9.51 -14.24 -11.87
C PHE A 104 8.54 -15.23 -12.54
N LYS A 105 8.27 -16.37 -11.88
CA LYS A 105 7.31 -17.36 -12.37
C LYS A 105 5.87 -16.87 -12.36
N ARG A 106 5.46 -16.09 -11.34
CA ARG A 106 4.17 -15.38 -11.32
C ARG A 106 4.04 -14.45 -12.52
N GLY A 107 5.12 -13.78 -12.93
CA GLY A 107 5.14 -12.96 -14.14
C GLY A 107 4.75 -13.75 -15.38
N ILE A 108 5.36 -14.92 -15.57
CA ILE A 108 5.04 -15.82 -16.70
C ILE A 108 3.58 -16.29 -16.65
N LEU A 109 3.10 -16.74 -15.48
CA LEU A 109 1.71 -17.18 -15.32
C LEU A 109 0.69 -16.05 -15.48
N SER A 110 1.06 -14.81 -15.15
CA SER A 110 0.22 -13.62 -15.35
C SER A 110 0.00 -13.32 -16.84
N THR A 111 1.01 -13.55 -17.68
CA THR A 111 0.90 -13.49 -19.14
C THR A 111 -0.07 -14.55 -19.67
N PHE A 112 -0.07 -15.74 -19.06
CA PHE A 112 -0.88 -16.90 -19.47
C PHE A 112 -2.36 -16.84 -19.02
N GLN A 113 -2.64 -16.11 -17.94
CA GLN A 113 -4.00 -16.00 -17.38
C GLN A 113 -5.00 -15.32 -18.32
N ASN A 114 -6.20 -15.89 -18.40
CA ASN A 114 -7.34 -15.32 -19.12
C ASN A 114 -8.66 -15.64 -18.40
N THR A 115 -9.45 -14.61 -18.11
CA THR A 115 -10.67 -14.70 -17.29
C THR A 115 -11.97 -14.67 -18.11
N MET A 116 -11.90 -14.55 -19.44
CA MET A 116 -13.07 -14.58 -20.32
C MET A 116 -13.88 -15.88 -20.12
N LYS A 117 -15.20 -15.80 -19.98
CA LYS A 117 -16.02 -17.02 -19.91
C LYS A 117 -16.19 -17.71 -21.27
N ARG A 118 -16.21 -16.91 -22.34
CA ARG A 118 -16.33 -17.33 -23.73
C ARG A 118 -15.57 -16.34 -24.61
N PHE A 119 -15.03 -16.79 -25.75
CA PHE A 119 -14.25 -15.92 -26.65
C PHE A 119 -15.11 -15.08 -27.60
N ASP A 120 -16.41 -15.35 -27.71
CA ASP A 120 -17.30 -14.66 -28.65
C ASP A 120 -17.93 -13.37 -28.09
N VAL A 121 -17.67 -13.05 -26.82
CA VAL A 121 -18.24 -11.87 -26.14
C VAL A 121 -17.13 -11.13 -25.39
N ASP A 122 -17.10 -9.81 -25.58
CA ASP A 122 -16.23 -8.93 -24.81
C ASP A 122 -16.46 -9.11 -23.31
N HIS A 123 -15.39 -9.09 -22.54
CA HIS A 123 -15.43 -9.40 -21.11
C HIS A 123 -14.67 -8.36 -20.31
N ASN A 124 -15.35 -7.76 -19.33
CA ASN A 124 -14.74 -6.89 -18.33
C ASN A 124 -14.72 -7.63 -16.99
N SER A 125 -13.56 -7.66 -16.35
CA SER A 125 -13.33 -8.31 -15.07
C SER A 125 -12.29 -7.56 -14.25
N ILE A 126 -12.18 -7.93 -12.97
CA ILE A 126 -11.06 -7.54 -12.12
C ILE A 126 -10.14 -8.74 -12.06
N ASP A 127 -8.96 -8.64 -12.69
CA ASP A 127 -7.99 -9.72 -12.72
C ASP A 127 -6.95 -9.53 -11.62
N VAL A 128 -6.58 -10.64 -10.98
CA VAL A 128 -5.52 -10.70 -9.95
C VAL A 128 -4.26 -11.25 -10.60
N ASP A 129 -3.18 -10.46 -10.62
CA ASP A 129 -1.90 -10.86 -11.18
C ASP A 129 -0.71 -10.13 -10.51
N VAL A 130 0.50 -10.23 -11.10
CA VAL A 130 1.68 -9.51 -10.58
C VAL A 130 1.51 -7.99 -10.50
N ASN A 131 0.57 -7.41 -11.26
CA ASN A 131 0.30 -5.98 -11.26
C ASN A 131 -0.68 -5.56 -10.14
N GLY A 132 -1.30 -6.51 -9.43
CA GLY A 132 -2.30 -6.27 -8.39
C GLY A 132 -3.69 -6.76 -8.81
N ASN A 133 -4.73 -6.14 -8.23
CA ASN A 133 -6.12 -6.38 -8.67
C ASN A 133 -6.53 -5.21 -9.57
N CYS A 134 -6.63 -5.46 -10.87
CA CYS A 134 -6.79 -4.42 -11.87
C CYS A 134 -8.03 -4.66 -12.73
N GLU A 135 -8.69 -3.58 -13.15
CA GLU A 135 -9.73 -3.66 -14.17
C GLU A 135 -9.10 -4.05 -15.51
N THR A 136 -9.61 -5.13 -16.10
CA THR A 136 -9.12 -5.71 -17.36
C THR A 136 -10.29 -5.88 -18.33
N THR A 137 -10.07 -5.47 -19.57
CA THR A 137 -10.99 -5.63 -20.69
C THR A 137 -10.40 -6.61 -21.69
N TYR A 138 -11.21 -7.59 -22.07
CA TYR A 138 -10.92 -8.54 -23.13
C TYR A 138 -11.87 -8.31 -24.31
N SER A 139 -11.33 -8.41 -25.52
CA SER A 139 -12.11 -8.30 -26.76
C SER A 139 -11.60 -9.28 -27.81
N LEU A 140 -12.51 -9.83 -28.62
CA LEU A 140 -12.16 -10.67 -29.76
C LEU A 140 -11.87 -9.77 -30.97
N GLU A 141 -10.64 -9.75 -31.46
CA GLU A 141 -10.28 -8.95 -32.64
C GLU A 141 -10.67 -9.65 -33.95
N GLY A 142 -10.68 -10.99 -33.95
CA GLY A 142 -11.09 -11.80 -35.09
C GLY A 142 -10.35 -13.12 -35.17
N ALA A 143 -10.35 -13.74 -36.35
CA ALA A 143 -9.60 -14.96 -36.63
C ALA A 143 -8.48 -14.66 -37.66
N ARG A 144 -7.29 -15.20 -37.42
CA ARG A 144 -6.18 -15.25 -38.39
C ARG A 144 -5.86 -16.71 -38.65
N GLU A 145 -6.04 -17.16 -39.89
CA GLU A 145 -5.91 -18.57 -40.27
C GLU A 145 -6.85 -19.46 -39.43
N THR A 146 -6.32 -20.39 -38.64
CA THR A 146 -7.05 -21.26 -37.70
C THR A 146 -7.13 -20.68 -36.29
N SER A 147 -6.42 -19.58 -36.02
CA SER A 147 -6.26 -19.05 -34.67
C SER A 147 -7.22 -17.88 -34.38
N LEU A 148 -7.80 -17.86 -33.19
CA LEU A 148 -8.58 -16.75 -32.66
C LEU A 148 -7.64 -15.73 -32.00
N ILE A 149 -7.81 -14.45 -32.33
CA ILE A 149 -7.01 -13.35 -31.81
C ILE A 149 -7.80 -12.56 -30.77
N ILE A 150 -7.28 -12.51 -29.56
CA ILE A 150 -7.90 -11.88 -28.40
C ILE A 150 -7.01 -10.74 -27.92
N SER A 151 -7.59 -9.55 -27.78
CA SER A 151 -6.95 -8.39 -27.15
C SER A 151 -7.26 -8.39 -25.66
N ARG A 152 -6.25 -8.25 -24.82
CA ARG A 152 -6.39 -7.99 -23.38
C ARG A 152 -5.76 -6.64 -23.07
N LYS A 153 -6.54 -5.70 -22.54
CA LYS A 153 -6.08 -4.38 -22.10
C LYS A 153 -6.35 -4.22 -20.61
N LYS A 154 -5.34 -3.76 -19.88
CA LYS A 154 -5.44 -3.57 -18.43
C LYS A 154 -5.27 -2.11 -18.08
N ASP A 155 -6.21 -1.56 -17.32
CA ASP A 155 -6.08 -0.23 -16.76
C ASP A 155 -5.22 -0.28 -15.50
N ILE A 156 -3.93 0.02 -15.67
CA ILE A 156 -2.97 -0.01 -14.57
C ILE A 156 -3.28 1.06 -13.50
N SER A 157 -4.00 2.13 -13.86
CA SER A 157 -4.37 3.18 -12.90
C SER A 157 -5.42 2.73 -11.89
N SER A 158 -6.27 1.76 -12.28
CA SER A 158 -7.28 1.13 -11.43
C SER A 158 -6.72 0.11 -10.43
N CYS A 159 -5.47 -0.34 -10.62
CA CYS A 159 -4.90 -1.46 -9.85
C CYS A 159 -4.78 -1.16 -8.35
N THR A 160 -5.39 -2.02 -7.53
CA THR A 160 -5.14 -2.07 -6.08
C THR A 160 -4.04 -3.08 -5.76
N TYR A 161 -3.40 -2.98 -4.58
CA TYR A 161 -2.29 -3.84 -4.15
C TYR A 161 -1.01 -3.84 -5.01
N ARG A 162 -0.89 -2.92 -5.99
CA ARG A 162 0.25 -2.81 -6.92
C ARG A 162 1.57 -2.29 -6.32
N TYR A 163 1.50 -1.39 -5.33
CA TYR A 163 2.64 -0.55 -4.95
C TYR A 163 3.12 -0.77 -3.51
N LYS A 164 4.39 -1.19 -3.36
CA LYS A 164 5.26 -0.82 -2.24
C LYS A 164 6.41 0.01 -2.80
N HIS A 165 6.17 1.28 -3.11
CA HIS A 165 7.26 2.16 -3.54
C HIS A 165 8.21 2.35 -2.36
N HIS A 166 9.46 1.89 -2.51
CA HIS A 166 10.57 2.33 -1.68
C HIS A 166 10.97 3.76 -2.09
N SER A 167 10.05 4.71 -1.92
CA SER A 167 10.34 6.13 -2.13
C SER A 167 11.05 6.68 -0.89
N VAL A 168 12.04 7.54 -1.10
CA VAL A 168 12.60 8.38 -0.03
C VAL A 168 11.57 9.43 0.41
N LEU A 169 10.63 9.78 -0.48
CA LEU A 169 9.54 10.72 -0.20
C LEU A 169 8.41 10.00 0.53
N GLN A 170 8.37 10.16 1.84
CA GLN A 170 7.24 9.77 2.67
C GLN A 170 6.19 10.89 2.63
N THR A 171 5.11 10.67 1.89
CA THR A 171 4.05 11.68 1.72
C THR A 171 2.67 11.05 1.89
N THR A 172 1.70 11.87 2.29
CA THR A 172 0.29 11.48 2.29
C THR A 172 -0.31 11.69 0.90
N PRO A 173 -0.99 10.69 0.33
CA PRO A 173 -1.56 10.85 -1.01
C PRO A 173 -2.75 11.83 -1.01
N TYR A 174 -2.76 12.78 -1.96
CA TYR A 174 -3.83 13.78 -2.15
C TYR A 174 -4.96 13.29 -3.09
N PHE A 175 -6.07 12.78 -2.54
CA PHE A 175 -7.16 12.27 -3.40
C PHE A 175 -8.05 13.42 -3.89
N PHE A 176 -8.01 13.65 -5.19
CA PHE A 176 -8.82 14.65 -5.87
C PHE A 176 -10.11 14.07 -6.44
N ARG A 177 -10.09 12.80 -6.90
CA ARG A 177 -11.24 11.97 -7.31
C ARG A 177 -10.86 10.50 -7.13
N ASN A 178 -11.83 9.61 -6.86
CA ASN A 178 -11.57 8.15 -6.73
C ASN A 178 -10.88 7.55 -7.96
N ASN A 179 -11.06 8.15 -9.15
CA ASN A 179 -10.52 7.64 -10.41
C ASN A 179 -9.22 8.33 -10.87
N TYR A 180 -8.69 9.29 -10.11
CA TYR A 180 -7.45 10.00 -10.48
C TYR A 180 -6.49 10.02 -9.32
N GLN A 181 -5.36 9.33 -9.49
CA GLN A 181 -4.29 9.36 -8.52
C GLN A 181 -3.70 10.79 -8.42
N PRO A 182 -3.47 11.31 -7.21
CA PRO A 182 -2.99 12.66 -6.90
C PRO A 182 -1.86 13.20 -7.77
N MET A 183 -0.99 12.30 -8.19
CA MET A 183 0.23 12.53 -8.92
C MET A 183 0.49 11.24 -9.69
N PRO A 184 -0.02 11.04 -10.92
CA PRO A 184 0.41 9.92 -11.74
C PRO A 184 1.78 10.29 -12.30
N ILE A 185 2.77 10.44 -11.40
CA ILE A 185 4.17 10.59 -11.78
C ILE A 185 4.54 9.41 -12.66
N MET A 186 3.86 8.27 -12.51
CA MET A 186 3.97 7.13 -13.39
C MET A 186 2.65 6.88 -14.12
N LYS A 187 2.64 7.08 -15.45
CA LYS A 187 1.57 6.63 -16.34
C LYS A 187 1.94 5.24 -16.84
N SER A 188 1.04 4.27 -16.68
CA SER A 188 1.32 2.88 -17.07
C SER A 188 0.20 2.33 -17.93
N SER A 189 0.55 1.50 -18.90
CA SER A 189 -0.40 0.77 -19.74
C SER A 189 0.11 -0.65 -19.98
N SER A 190 -0.81 -1.61 -20.06
CA SER A 190 -0.51 -3.01 -20.36
C SER A 190 -1.51 -3.52 -21.39
N SER A 191 -0.97 -4.06 -22.49
CA SER A 191 -1.76 -4.59 -23.61
C SER A 191 -1.17 -5.91 -24.07
N CYS A 192 -2.02 -6.90 -24.32
CA CYS A 192 -1.61 -8.20 -24.84
C CYS A 192 -2.46 -8.63 -26.02
N GLU A 193 -1.83 -9.21 -27.03
CA GLU A 193 -2.45 -9.94 -28.12
C GLU A 193 -2.23 -11.43 -27.88
N MET A 194 -3.31 -12.21 -27.83
CA MET A 194 -3.29 -13.65 -27.57
C MET A 194 -3.87 -14.39 -28.76
N SER A 195 -3.12 -15.35 -29.29
CA SER A 195 -3.52 -16.22 -30.39
C SER A 195 -3.81 -17.62 -29.85
N VAL A 196 -5.06 -18.07 -29.97
CA VAL A 196 -5.52 -19.38 -29.52
C VAL A 196 -5.85 -20.25 -30.72
N ASP A 197 -5.23 -21.43 -30.81
CA ASP A 197 -5.44 -22.41 -31.87
C ASP A 197 -5.69 -23.78 -31.23
N ASN A 198 -6.67 -24.54 -31.73
CA ASN A 198 -7.08 -25.83 -31.15
C ASN A 198 -7.26 -25.81 -29.62
N TYR A 199 -7.89 -24.75 -29.09
CA TYR A 199 -8.13 -24.55 -27.65
C TYR A 199 -6.84 -24.47 -26.79
N VAL A 200 -5.70 -24.13 -27.39
CA VAL A 200 -4.40 -23.94 -26.74
C VAL A 200 -3.79 -22.63 -27.23
N TYR A 201 -3.00 -21.95 -26.40
CA TYR A 201 -2.26 -20.77 -26.87
C TYR A 201 -1.19 -21.15 -27.89
N LYS A 202 -1.24 -20.54 -29.07
CA LYS A 202 -0.19 -20.60 -30.09
C LYS A 202 0.87 -19.54 -29.85
N GLU A 203 0.44 -18.31 -29.55
CA GLU A 203 1.33 -17.17 -29.32
C GLU A 203 0.66 -16.14 -28.39
N ILE A 204 1.41 -15.55 -27.46
CA ILE A 204 0.97 -14.41 -26.64
C ILE A 204 2.05 -13.35 -26.71
N ILE A 205 1.66 -12.12 -27.02
CA ILE A 205 2.54 -10.95 -27.09
C ILE A 205 1.98 -9.90 -26.15
N CYS A 206 2.70 -9.58 -25.09
CA CYS A 206 2.34 -8.53 -24.15
C CYS A 206 3.36 -7.39 -24.21
N GLU A 207 2.86 -6.16 -24.15
CA GLU A 207 3.64 -4.94 -24.04
C GLU A 207 3.15 -4.12 -22.84
N ASP A 208 4.05 -3.92 -21.88
CA ASP A 208 3.85 -3.07 -20.72
C ASP A 208 4.72 -1.83 -20.85
N VAL A 209 4.11 -0.65 -20.71
CA VAL A 209 4.78 0.65 -20.78
C VAL A 209 4.60 1.37 -19.46
N HIS A 210 5.72 1.79 -18.85
CA HIS A 210 5.76 2.61 -17.64
C HIS A 210 6.48 3.93 -17.95
N LEU A 211 5.74 5.03 -17.97
CA LEU A 211 6.24 6.36 -18.24
C LEU A 211 6.28 7.20 -16.95
N PHE A 212 7.48 7.55 -16.51
CA PHE A 212 7.73 8.44 -15.39
C PHE A 212 7.83 9.90 -15.85
N GLN A 213 6.85 10.72 -15.47
CA GLN A 213 6.62 12.09 -15.95
C GLN A 213 6.22 13.04 -14.80
N PRO A 214 7.18 13.47 -13.95
CA PRO A 214 6.90 14.37 -12.81
C PRO A 214 6.59 15.82 -13.18
N PHE A 215 7.14 16.35 -14.29
CA PHE A 215 7.17 17.81 -14.54
C PHE A 215 6.83 18.24 -15.98
N SER A 216 6.41 17.33 -16.87
CA SER A 216 6.14 17.64 -18.29
C SER A 216 4.73 17.20 -18.68
N SER A 217 4.21 17.67 -19.82
CA SER A 217 2.90 17.29 -20.38
C SER A 217 2.99 16.48 -21.69
N LYS A 218 4.19 15.99 -22.05
CA LYS A 218 4.46 15.21 -23.29
C LYS A 218 5.16 13.88 -22.98
N GLU A 219 5.52 13.10 -24.00
CA GLU A 219 6.33 11.86 -23.88
C GLU A 219 7.76 12.09 -23.35
N SER A 220 8.10 13.29 -22.92
CA SER A 220 9.37 13.62 -22.29
C SER A 220 9.36 13.15 -20.84
N GLY A 221 9.92 11.95 -20.62
CA GLY A 221 10.01 11.28 -19.32
C GLY A 221 10.90 10.04 -19.41
N ALA A 222 11.20 9.42 -18.26
CA ALA A 222 11.86 8.12 -18.26
C ALA A 222 10.81 7.05 -18.58
N GLN A 223 11.05 6.25 -19.60
CA GLN A 223 10.13 5.20 -20.05
C GLN A 223 10.80 3.84 -19.89
N THR A 224 10.09 2.90 -19.28
CA THR A 224 10.43 1.47 -19.30
C THR A 224 9.39 0.73 -20.12
N ILE A 225 9.84 0.01 -21.14
CA ILE A 225 8.99 -0.83 -22.01
C ILE A 225 9.40 -2.28 -21.79
N THR A 226 8.43 -3.13 -21.47
CA THR A 226 8.63 -4.57 -21.28
C THR A 226 7.82 -5.30 -22.33
N LYS A 227 8.49 -6.09 -23.17
CA LYS A 227 7.87 -6.89 -24.22
C LYS A 227 8.07 -8.37 -23.93
N GLN A 228 6.97 -9.05 -23.65
CA GLN A 228 6.94 -10.49 -23.38
C GLN A 228 6.34 -11.23 -24.57
N ILE A 229 7.01 -12.28 -25.02
CA ILE A 229 6.53 -13.15 -26.09
C ILE A 229 6.55 -14.59 -25.59
N PHE A 230 5.43 -15.28 -25.75
CA PHE A 230 5.24 -16.67 -25.37
C PHE A 230 4.74 -17.44 -26.59
N LYS A 231 5.59 -18.25 -27.21
CA LYS A 231 5.27 -18.93 -28.48
C LYS A 231 5.36 -20.44 -28.35
N LEU A 232 4.33 -21.16 -28.76
CA LEU A 232 4.32 -22.62 -28.73
C LEU A 232 5.42 -23.16 -29.67
N HIS A 233 6.33 -23.97 -29.12
CA HIS A 233 7.47 -24.51 -29.83
C HIS A 233 7.27 -25.99 -30.18
N SER A 234 6.77 -26.80 -29.25
CA SER A 234 6.56 -28.23 -29.46
C SER A 234 5.58 -28.83 -28.46
N GLU A 235 4.85 -29.86 -28.89
CA GLU A 235 4.01 -30.71 -28.07
C GLU A 235 4.60 -32.11 -28.04
N THR A 236 4.86 -32.65 -26.85
CA THR A 236 5.46 -33.98 -26.70
C THR A 236 4.66 -34.81 -25.72
N ASN A 237 4.35 -36.05 -26.08
CA ASN A 237 3.70 -36.98 -25.16
C ASN A 237 4.61 -37.24 -23.95
N THR A 238 4.05 -37.16 -22.75
CA THR A 238 4.76 -37.41 -21.49
C THR A 238 3.88 -38.25 -20.57
N THR A 239 4.51 -39.09 -19.74
CA THR A 239 3.85 -39.74 -18.61
C THR A 239 3.97 -38.83 -17.41
N SER A 240 2.85 -38.34 -16.89
CA SER A 240 2.84 -37.49 -15.70
C SER A 240 3.46 -38.23 -14.52
N GLU A 241 4.52 -37.68 -13.93
CA GLU A 241 5.11 -38.23 -12.71
C GLU A 241 4.19 -37.98 -11.51
N LYS A 242 4.26 -38.85 -10.49
CA LYS A 242 3.56 -38.63 -9.22
C LYS A 242 4.12 -37.38 -8.57
N GLN A 243 3.25 -36.43 -8.27
CA GLN A 243 3.62 -35.18 -7.63
C GLN A 243 3.64 -35.30 -6.12
N ASP A 244 4.59 -34.61 -5.50
CA ASP A 244 4.69 -34.47 -4.04
C ASP A 244 3.49 -33.72 -3.44
N ASP A 245 3.29 -33.83 -2.13
CA ASP A 245 2.23 -33.11 -1.43
C ASP A 245 2.41 -31.58 -1.46
N VAL A 246 1.30 -30.86 -1.60
CA VAL A 246 1.28 -29.38 -1.60
C VAL A 246 1.58 -28.86 -0.20
N GLN A 247 2.79 -28.32 -0.01
CA GLN A 247 3.24 -27.78 1.28
C GLN A 247 2.84 -26.32 1.51
N ARG A 248 2.80 -25.50 0.44
CA ARG A 248 2.57 -24.06 0.52
C ARG A 248 1.66 -23.60 -0.60
N ARG A 249 0.76 -22.69 -0.26
CA ARG A 249 -0.29 -22.13 -1.12
C ARG A 249 -0.18 -20.61 -1.16
N SER A 250 -0.33 -20.01 -2.33
CA SER A 250 -0.25 -18.56 -2.54
C SER A 250 -1.03 -18.13 -3.79
N ASN A 251 -1.02 -16.85 -4.13
CA ASN A 251 -1.68 -16.30 -5.31
C ASN A 251 -0.66 -15.70 -6.30
N LEU A 252 -1.16 -15.12 -7.39
CA LEU A 252 -0.35 -14.47 -8.42
C LEU A 252 0.15 -13.07 -8.05
N LEU A 253 -0.25 -12.49 -6.90
CA LEU A 253 0.20 -11.16 -6.50
C LEU A 253 1.72 -11.14 -6.33
N PHE A 254 2.32 -10.02 -6.75
CA PHE A 254 3.75 -9.80 -6.52
C PHE A 254 4.03 -9.66 -5.03
N ASP A 255 4.97 -10.45 -4.51
CA ASP A 255 5.42 -10.32 -3.13
C ASP A 255 6.55 -9.28 -3.05
N HIS A 256 6.26 -8.14 -2.42
CA HIS A 256 7.21 -7.04 -2.26
C HIS A 256 8.20 -7.22 -1.10
N ASN A 257 8.22 -8.37 -0.43
CA ASN A 257 9.22 -8.66 0.58
C ASN A 257 10.59 -8.82 -0.07
N GLN A 258 11.60 -8.15 0.49
CA GLN A 258 12.96 -8.21 -0.02
C GLN A 258 13.50 -9.63 0.16
N THR A 259 14.13 -10.18 -0.88
CA THR A 259 14.83 -11.46 -0.76
C THR A 259 16.11 -11.22 0.07
N PRO A 260 16.33 -11.99 1.16
CA PRO A 260 17.56 -11.89 1.93
C PRO A 260 18.77 -12.25 1.06
N LYS A 261 19.69 -11.31 0.85
CA LYS A 261 21.00 -11.58 0.23
C LYS A 261 21.98 -12.15 1.26
N VAL A 262 23.10 -12.71 0.80
CA VAL A 262 24.17 -13.25 1.66
C VAL A 262 24.67 -12.16 2.62
N VAL A 263 24.29 -12.31 3.89
CA VAL A 263 24.43 -11.29 4.96
C VAL A 263 25.88 -10.87 5.23
N SER A 264 26.86 -11.75 4.99
CA SER A 264 28.27 -11.49 5.34
C SER A 264 28.91 -10.38 4.51
N GLY A 265 28.64 -10.33 3.20
CA GLY A 265 29.16 -9.29 2.31
C GLY A 265 28.53 -7.93 2.62
N GLU A 266 27.22 -7.91 2.84
CA GLU A 266 26.45 -6.70 3.12
C GLU A 266 26.85 -6.06 4.46
N ILE A 267 27.14 -6.86 5.50
CA ILE A 267 27.64 -6.31 6.79
C ILE A 267 28.98 -5.57 6.57
N LYS A 268 29.89 -6.16 5.79
CA LYS A 268 31.19 -5.54 5.50
C LYS A 268 31.00 -4.26 4.68
N ALA A 269 30.22 -4.33 3.61
CA ALA A 269 29.90 -3.18 2.76
C ALA A 269 29.26 -2.03 3.58
N THR A 270 28.31 -2.36 4.46
CA THR A 270 27.67 -1.38 5.35
C THR A 270 28.69 -0.69 6.26
N LYS A 271 29.62 -1.44 6.86
CA LYS A 271 30.69 -0.87 7.70
C LYS A 271 31.66 0.00 6.92
N ASP A 272 32.01 -0.41 5.70
CA ASP A 272 32.92 0.34 4.84
C ASP A 272 32.27 1.64 4.34
N LEU A 273 30.96 1.65 4.09
CA LEU A 273 30.20 2.86 3.78
C LEU A 273 30.15 3.82 4.99
N ILE A 274 30.03 3.31 6.22
CA ILE A 274 30.17 4.16 7.43
C ILE A 274 31.55 4.80 7.46
N LYS A 275 32.63 4.03 7.24
CA LYS A 275 33.99 4.59 7.18
C LYS A 275 34.13 5.65 6.10
N ALA A 276 33.52 5.43 4.94
CA ALA A 276 33.52 6.41 3.85
C ALA A 276 32.82 7.71 4.27
N MET A 277 31.63 7.61 4.89
CA MET A 277 30.93 8.78 5.45
C MET A 277 31.75 9.50 6.52
N CYS A 278 32.48 8.78 7.37
CA CYS A 278 33.34 9.40 8.40
C CYS A 278 34.51 10.20 7.81
N ARG A 279 34.98 9.86 6.60
CA ARG A 279 36.06 10.57 5.91
C ARG A 279 35.56 11.81 5.16
N LEU A 280 34.28 11.81 4.80
CA LEU A 280 33.63 12.89 4.08
C LEU A 280 33.00 13.88 5.06
N ASN A 281 33.06 15.17 4.74
CA ASN A 281 32.27 16.17 5.46
C ASN A 281 30.85 16.19 4.90
N VAL A 282 29.84 16.45 5.74
CA VAL A 282 28.41 16.47 5.34
C VAL A 282 28.12 17.49 4.22
N ILE A 283 28.98 18.50 4.05
CA ILE A 283 28.86 19.56 3.05
C ILE A 283 29.44 19.12 1.68
N GLN A 284 30.18 18.01 1.62
CA GLN A 284 30.76 17.53 0.37
C GLN A 284 29.68 16.94 -0.55
N PRO A 285 29.77 17.18 -1.87
CA PRO A 285 28.78 16.69 -2.84
C PRO A 285 28.70 15.16 -2.92
N ASP A 286 29.78 14.46 -2.55
CA ASP A 286 29.82 12.98 -2.57
C ASP A 286 29.12 12.35 -1.36
N PHE A 287 28.89 13.10 -0.28
CA PHE A 287 28.30 12.57 0.95
C PHE A 287 26.88 12.03 0.74
N PRO A 288 25.95 12.76 0.08
CA PRO A 288 24.61 12.25 -0.26
C PRO A 288 24.61 10.92 -1.02
N ASP A 289 25.56 10.72 -1.94
CA ASP A 289 25.67 9.48 -2.71
C ASP A 289 26.09 8.30 -1.84
N VAL A 290 27.10 8.50 -0.99
CA VAL A 290 27.56 7.48 -0.04
C VAL A 290 26.46 7.18 0.99
N PHE A 291 25.76 8.20 1.47
CA PHE A 291 24.64 8.05 2.41
C PHE A 291 23.48 7.27 1.79
N THR A 292 23.13 7.55 0.54
CA THR A 292 22.09 6.81 -0.20
C THR A 292 22.49 5.35 -0.44
N LYS A 293 23.76 5.09 -0.80
CA LYS A 293 24.32 3.73 -0.90
C LYS A 293 24.24 3.01 0.45
N PHE A 294 24.60 3.68 1.54
CA PHE A 294 24.50 3.12 2.90
C PHE A 294 23.07 2.70 3.22
N ILE A 295 22.07 3.55 2.97
CA ILE A 295 20.66 3.23 3.18
C ILE A 295 20.26 1.98 2.38
N ASN A 296 20.60 1.94 1.09
CA ASN A 296 20.24 0.82 0.20
C ASN A 296 20.91 -0.50 0.59
N THR A 297 22.17 -0.48 1.01
CA THR A 297 22.88 -1.66 1.53
C THR A 297 22.31 -2.10 2.88
N ALA A 298 22.07 -1.16 3.80
CA ALA A 298 21.57 -1.47 5.14
C ALA A 298 20.12 -2.02 5.14
N ARG A 299 19.30 -1.68 4.12
CA ARG A 299 17.97 -2.27 3.90
C ARG A 299 17.98 -3.79 3.80
N LEU A 300 19.07 -4.36 3.29
CA LEU A 300 19.21 -5.81 3.08
C LEU A 300 19.58 -6.57 4.37
N LEU A 301 19.92 -5.86 5.45
CA LEU A 301 20.37 -6.50 6.69
C LEU A 301 19.17 -6.94 7.55
N PRO A 302 19.18 -8.18 8.06
CA PRO A 302 18.21 -8.60 9.07
C PRO A 302 18.47 -7.87 10.40
N TYR A 303 17.48 -7.91 11.29
CA TYR A 303 17.53 -7.24 12.60
C TYR A 303 18.82 -7.54 13.38
N SER A 304 19.23 -8.81 13.50
CA SER A 304 20.42 -9.19 14.26
C SER A 304 21.70 -8.53 13.74
N SER A 305 21.87 -8.50 12.42
CA SER A 305 23.02 -7.88 11.75
C SER A 305 22.98 -6.36 11.81
N LEU A 306 21.81 -5.76 11.56
CA LEU A 306 21.63 -4.31 11.61
C LEU A 306 21.88 -3.78 13.04
N PHE A 307 21.36 -4.48 14.05
CA PHE A 307 21.58 -4.16 15.47
C PHE A 307 23.05 -4.34 15.88
N GLN A 308 23.74 -5.35 15.34
CA GLN A 308 25.19 -5.52 15.55
C GLN A 308 25.98 -4.34 14.99
N VAL A 309 25.66 -3.88 13.76
CA VAL A 309 26.33 -2.71 13.17
C VAL A 309 26.01 -1.45 13.96
N TYR A 310 24.75 -1.24 14.36
CA TYR A 310 24.33 -0.12 15.21
C TYR A 310 25.14 -0.04 16.51
N ASN A 311 25.33 -1.14 17.22
CA ASN A 311 26.10 -1.17 18.47
C ASN A 311 27.59 -0.93 18.27
N ARG A 312 28.15 -1.33 17.11
CA ARG A 312 29.56 -1.14 16.78
C ARG A 312 29.86 0.18 16.06
N ALA A 313 28.84 0.94 15.66
CA ALA A 313 29.01 2.14 14.85
C ALA A 313 29.91 3.20 15.50
N SER A 314 29.82 3.37 16.83
CA SER A 314 30.69 4.27 17.59
C SER A 314 32.17 3.85 17.58
N SER A 315 32.44 2.55 17.45
CA SER A 315 33.81 2.01 17.38
C SER A 315 34.41 2.13 15.98
N ILE A 316 33.61 2.39 14.94
CA ILE A 316 34.10 2.59 13.58
C ILE A 316 34.73 3.98 13.45
N CYS A 317 34.03 5.01 13.94
CA CYS A 317 34.53 6.38 14.05
C CYS A 317 33.64 7.19 15.01
N SER A 318 34.10 8.36 15.45
CA SER A 318 33.37 9.22 16.40
C SER A 318 31.98 9.65 15.90
N THR A 319 31.84 9.98 14.61
CA THR A 319 30.57 10.38 14.00
C THR A 319 29.74 9.22 13.46
N GLY A 320 30.27 7.99 13.49
CA GLY A 320 29.69 6.83 12.81
C GLY A 320 28.33 6.45 13.36
N LYS A 321 28.15 6.59 14.67
CA LYS A 321 26.86 6.40 15.34
C LYS A 321 25.83 7.43 14.90
N ARG A 322 26.22 8.69 14.74
CA ARG A 322 25.34 9.77 14.27
C ARG A 322 24.85 9.49 12.86
N HIS A 323 25.76 9.23 11.92
CA HIS A 323 25.40 8.89 10.54
C HIS A 323 24.44 7.69 10.46
N PHE A 324 24.65 6.68 11.30
CA PHE A 324 23.75 5.52 11.35
C PHE A 324 22.37 5.91 11.90
N MET A 325 22.30 6.72 12.95
CA MET A 325 21.04 7.17 13.55
C MET A 325 20.23 8.05 12.58
N ASP A 326 20.91 8.93 11.83
CA ASP A 326 20.28 9.79 10.81
C ASP A 326 19.70 8.97 9.65
N ALA A 327 20.38 7.88 9.27
CA ALA A 327 19.95 7.00 8.19
C ALA A 327 18.84 6.02 8.60
N LEU A 328 18.74 5.66 9.88
CA LEU A 328 17.90 4.57 10.37
C LEU A 328 16.40 4.74 10.00
N PRO A 329 15.78 5.91 10.13
CA PRO A 329 14.40 6.13 9.69
C PRO A 329 14.21 6.00 8.17
N MET A 330 15.24 6.33 7.37
CA MET A 330 15.20 6.27 5.91
C MET A 330 15.41 4.85 5.34
N ILE A 331 15.96 3.93 6.15
CA ILE A 331 16.08 2.52 5.78
C ILE A 331 14.68 1.92 5.53
N GLY A 332 13.70 2.23 6.38
CA GLY A 332 12.29 1.90 6.13
C GLY A 332 11.98 0.40 6.08
N THR A 333 12.70 -0.41 6.86
CA THR A 333 12.44 -1.86 7.01
C THR A 333 11.99 -2.20 8.44
N ASN A 334 11.33 -3.34 8.61
CA ASN A 334 10.92 -3.85 9.92
C ASN A 334 12.14 -4.00 10.86
N ALA A 335 13.29 -4.40 10.32
CA ALA A 335 14.55 -4.48 11.06
C ALA A 335 14.99 -3.11 11.59
N ALA A 336 14.92 -2.06 10.77
CA ALA A 336 15.26 -0.70 11.19
C ALA A 336 14.32 -0.17 12.28
N ILE A 337 13.01 -0.39 12.12
CA ILE A 337 11.99 -0.03 13.12
C ILE A 337 12.24 -0.77 14.44
N ALA A 338 12.60 -2.05 14.38
CA ALA A 338 12.95 -2.82 15.58
C ALA A 338 14.20 -2.28 16.29
N VAL A 339 15.23 -1.86 15.54
CA VAL A 339 16.42 -1.20 16.12
C VAL A 339 16.04 0.14 16.77
N MET A 340 15.21 0.97 16.12
CA MET A 340 14.72 2.23 16.70
C MET A 340 13.95 1.97 17.99
N LYS A 341 13.00 1.03 17.98
CA LYS A 341 12.22 0.61 19.16
C LYS A 341 13.13 0.18 20.31
N GLU A 342 14.12 -0.68 20.06
CA GLU A 342 15.09 -1.09 21.10
C GLU A 342 15.88 0.09 21.66
N ALA A 343 16.35 1.00 20.80
CA ALA A 343 17.10 2.16 21.23
C ALA A 343 16.26 3.13 22.09
N ILE A 344 14.97 3.29 21.77
CA ILE A 344 13.99 4.07 22.54
C ILE A 344 13.75 3.41 23.91
N LEU A 345 13.39 2.12 23.94
CA LEU A 345 13.07 1.41 25.18
C LEU A 345 14.27 1.33 26.14
N ARG A 346 15.50 1.33 25.62
CA ARG A 346 16.74 1.32 26.42
C ARG A 346 17.22 2.71 26.83
N ASN A 347 16.49 3.78 26.50
CA ASN A 347 16.88 5.17 26.78
C ASN A 347 18.29 5.54 26.27
N THR A 348 18.66 5.03 25.09
CA THR A 348 20.00 5.26 24.49
C THR A 348 20.07 6.48 23.57
N VAL A 349 18.95 7.16 23.36
CA VAL A 349 18.79 8.28 22.42
C VAL A 349 18.10 9.45 23.11
N SER A 350 18.39 10.67 22.66
CA SER A 350 17.78 11.90 23.20
C SER A 350 16.32 12.03 22.78
N ARG A 351 15.54 12.84 23.49
CA ARG A 351 14.11 13.04 23.19
C ARG A 351 13.86 13.61 21.80
N ASP A 352 14.72 14.51 21.32
CA ASP A 352 14.61 15.10 19.98
C ASP A 352 14.72 14.04 18.89
N ILE A 353 15.68 13.12 19.01
CA ILE A 353 15.87 12.00 18.07
C ILE A 353 14.66 11.05 18.11
N ILE A 354 14.14 10.77 19.31
CA ILE A 354 12.93 9.93 19.47
C ILE A 354 11.75 10.56 18.71
N ASN A 355 11.55 11.87 18.86
CA ASN A 355 10.45 12.58 18.20
C ASN A 355 10.59 12.57 16.68
N GLU A 356 11.81 12.79 16.16
CA GLU A 356 12.10 12.70 14.72
C GLU A 356 11.83 11.29 14.19
N TRP A 357 12.34 10.26 14.86
CA TRP A 357 12.12 8.87 14.46
C TRP A 357 10.63 8.50 14.48
N LEU A 358 9.90 8.88 15.53
CA LEU A 358 8.46 8.64 15.64
C LEU A 358 7.68 9.32 14.51
N LEU A 359 8.03 10.57 14.18
CA LEU A 359 7.44 11.31 13.08
C LEU A 359 7.67 10.59 11.74
N VAL A 360 8.91 10.22 11.42
CA VAL A 360 9.24 9.52 10.17
C VAL A 360 8.58 8.15 10.11
N MET A 361 8.55 7.40 11.22
CA MET A 361 7.84 6.12 11.30
C MET A 361 6.33 6.27 11.05
N SER A 362 5.72 7.39 11.49
CA SER A 362 4.28 7.64 11.28
C SER A 362 3.88 7.75 9.81
N PHE A 363 4.83 8.07 8.92
CA PHE A 363 4.63 8.12 7.47
C PHE A 363 5.07 6.84 6.74
N THR A 364 5.25 5.73 7.46
CA THR A 364 5.50 4.43 6.83
C THR A 364 4.35 4.10 5.85
N PRO A 365 4.61 3.97 4.54
CA PRO A 365 3.54 3.99 3.54
C PRO A 365 2.68 2.71 3.50
N ARG A 366 3.27 1.58 3.87
CA ARG A 366 2.65 0.24 3.84
C ARG A 366 3.17 -0.59 5.03
N PRO A 367 2.78 -0.27 6.27
CA PRO A 367 3.13 -1.09 7.41
C PRO A 367 2.48 -2.47 7.27
N ASP A 368 3.15 -3.50 7.76
CA ASP A 368 2.64 -4.88 7.85
C ASP A 368 2.37 -5.26 9.31
N LEU A 369 1.80 -6.45 9.53
CA LEU A 369 1.48 -6.92 10.88
C LEU A 369 2.73 -7.05 11.76
N GLN A 370 3.89 -7.36 11.18
CA GLN A 370 5.17 -7.37 11.89
C GLN A 370 5.54 -5.98 12.41
N THR A 371 5.35 -4.94 11.59
CA THR A 371 5.56 -3.55 11.98
C THR A 371 4.70 -3.19 13.18
N ILE A 372 3.41 -3.55 13.15
CA ILE A 372 2.47 -3.33 14.26
C ILE A 372 2.99 -4.03 15.52
N ASN A 373 3.35 -5.30 15.44
CA ASN A 373 3.90 -6.07 16.57
C ASN A 373 5.18 -5.44 17.15
N ILE A 374 6.05 -4.88 16.32
CA ILE A 374 7.29 -4.23 16.76
C ILE A 374 6.99 -2.95 17.55
N ILE A 375 6.03 -2.13 17.13
CA ILE A 375 5.77 -0.81 17.75
C ILE A 375 4.83 -0.88 18.95
N THR A 376 3.95 -1.89 19.05
CA THR A 376 2.98 -2.04 20.15
C THR A 376 3.58 -1.87 21.55
N PRO A 377 4.77 -2.43 21.87
CA PRO A 377 5.40 -2.24 23.18
C PRO A 377 5.69 -0.78 23.54
N LEU A 378 5.83 0.12 22.56
CA LEU A 378 6.07 1.54 22.81
C LEU A 378 4.90 2.21 23.55
N LEU A 379 3.66 1.75 23.36
CA LEU A 379 2.50 2.27 24.08
C LEU A 379 2.53 1.99 25.59
N LYS A 380 3.27 0.95 26.00
CA LYS A 380 3.45 0.55 27.40
C LYS A 380 4.78 1.03 27.99
N TRP A 381 5.54 1.80 27.23
CA TRP A 381 6.80 2.36 27.71
C TRP A 381 6.54 3.44 28.77
N LYS A 382 7.37 3.46 29.82
CA LYS A 382 7.18 4.34 30.99
C LYS A 382 7.16 5.83 30.62
N ASP A 383 8.00 6.23 29.66
CA ASP A 383 8.14 7.63 29.23
C ASP A 383 7.39 7.90 27.91
N ALA A 384 6.38 7.07 27.61
CA ALA A 384 5.49 7.25 26.46
C ALA A 384 4.64 8.50 26.64
N ASP A 385 4.76 9.43 25.71
CA ASP A 385 4.02 10.69 25.66
C ASP A 385 3.02 10.71 24.49
N ALA A 386 2.42 11.88 24.28
CA ALA A 386 1.55 12.15 23.15
C ALA A 386 2.16 11.72 21.80
N GLN A 387 3.45 12.01 21.57
CA GLN A 387 4.10 11.69 20.29
C GLN A 387 4.13 10.19 20.03
N VAL A 388 4.39 9.36 21.04
CA VAL A 388 4.36 7.89 20.92
C VAL A 388 2.96 7.41 20.53
N TYR A 389 1.94 7.84 21.27
CA TYR A 389 0.55 7.41 21.03
C TYR A 389 0.07 7.83 19.64
N LEU A 390 0.34 9.08 19.25
CA LEU A 390 -0.08 9.61 17.95
C LEU A 390 0.67 8.92 16.80
N SER A 391 1.96 8.63 16.95
CA SER A 391 2.74 7.96 15.90
C SER A 391 2.31 6.50 15.73
N VAL A 392 2.12 5.76 16.82
CA VAL A 392 1.60 4.38 16.76
C VAL A 392 0.19 4.36 16.14
N SER A 393 -0.70 5.27 16.55
CA SER A 393 -2.05 5.37 15.99
C SER A 393 -2.07 5.66 14.49
N ALA A 394 -1.14 6.48 13.98
CA ALA A 394 -1.01 6.79 12.56
C ALA A 394 -0.54 5.58 11.73
N ILE A 395 0.38 4.77 12.28
CA ILE A 395 0.84 3.54 11.62
C ILE A 395 -0.29 2.51 11.58
N VAL A 396 -1.02 2.33 12.68
CA VAL A 396 -2.19 1.45 12.75
C VAL A 396 -3.26 1.90 11.76
N HIS A 397 -3.57 3.20 11.69
CA HIS A 397 -4.48 3.74 10.69
C HIS A 397 -4.05 3.39 9.25
N THR A 398 -2.76 3.57 8.95
CA THR A 398 -2.22 3.28 7.63
C THR A 398 -2.30 1.78 7.31
N TYR A 399 -2.08 0.90 8.29
CA TYR A 399 -2.32 -0.54 8.13
C TYR A 399 -3.80 -0.84 7.83
N CYS A 400 -4.70 -0.33 8.65
CA CYS A 400 -6.16 -0.54 8.51
C CYS A 400 -6.72 -0.02 7.19
N ARG A 401 -6.13 1.06 6.67
CA ARG A 401 -6.52 1.64 5.39
C ARG A 401 -6.31 0.70 4.19
N TYR A 402 -5.30 -0.17 4.23
CA TYR A 402 -4.97 -1.09 3.14
C TYR A 402 -5.44 -2.53 3.38
N ASN A 403 -5.92 -2.85 4.58
CA ASN A 403 -6.36 -4.19 4.98
C ASN A 403 -7.81 -4.14 5.47
N THR A 404 -8.74 -4.61 4.64
CA THR A 404 -10.19 -4.58 4.93
C THR A 404 -10.57 -5.38 6.17
N ASN A 405 -9.87 -6.48 6.44
CA ASN A 405 -10.05 -7.34 7.62
C ASN A 405 -9.20 -6.91 8.82
N CYS A 406 -8.76 -5.65 8.89
CA CYS A 406 -7.90 -5.19 9.99
C CYS A 406 -8.51 -5.34 11.38
N GLN A 407 -9.84 -5.27 11.49
CA GLN A 407 -10.57 -5.46 12.76
C GLN A 407 -10.53 -6.90 13.27
N GLU A 408 -10.27 -7.87 12.39
CA GLU A 408 -10.18 -9.29 12.75
C GLU A 408 -8.79 -9.66 13.27
N GLN A 409 -7.80 -8.76 13.16
CA GLN A 409 -6.43 -9.02 13.61
C GLN A 409 -6.31 -8.77 15.12
N ASP A 410 -5.80 -9.75 15.85
CA ASP A 410 -5.63 -9.69 17.30
C ASP A 410 -4.73 -8.53 17.73
N GLU A 411 -3.65 -8.26 16.99
CA GLU A 411 -2.72 -7.16 17.25
C GLU A 411 -3.42 -5.80 17.27
N ILE A 412 -4.32 -5.57 16.31
CA ILE A 412 -5.06 -4.32 16.17
C ILE A 412 -6.10 -4.21 17.27
N THR A 413 -6.86 -5.28 17.49
CA THR A 413 -7.88 -5.35 18.54
C THR A 413 -7.28 -5.08 19.92
N ASN A 414 -6.08 -5.59 20.19
CA ASN A 414 -5.37 -5.34 21.46
C ASN A 414 -4.99 -3.87 21.64
N ILE A 415 -4.51 -3.19 20.60
CA ILE A 415 -4.17 -1.76 20.65
C ILE A 415 -5.43 -0.92 20.85
N VAL A 416 -6.48 -1.19 20.06
CA VAL A 416 -7.75 -0.46 20.14
C VAL A 416 -8.37 -0.64 21.53
N SER A 417 -8.44 -1.87 22.03
CA SER A 417 -8.97 -2.16 23.37
C SER A 417 -8.17 -1.48 24.48
N PHE A 418 -6.84 -1.45 24.36
CA PHE A 418 -5.98 -0.74 25.32
C PHE A 418 -6.31 0.76 25.38
N LEU A 419 -6.42 1.41 24.22
CA LEU A 419 -6.75 2.83 24.14
C LEU A 419 -8.19 3.12 24.56
N GLU A 420 -9.15 2.28 24.17
CA GLU A 420 -10.54 2.40 24.57
C GLU A 420 -10.72 2.32 26.08
N ASN A 421 -10.00 1.40 26.74
CA ASN A 421 -10.04 1.30 28.19
C ASN A 421 -9.48 2.56 28.87
N GLN A 422 -8.44 3.18 28.30
CA GLN A 422 -7.95 4.47 28.78
C GLN A 422 -9.02 5.56 28.63
N VAL A 423 -9.68 5.65 27.47
CA VAL A 423 -10.77 6.61 27.24
C VAL A 423 -11.94 6.39 28.18
N LYS A 424 -12.43 5.16 28.33
CA LYS A 424 -13.50 4.82 29.28
C LYS A 424 -13.12 5.24 30.70
N SER A 425 -11.88 4.95 31.12
CA SER A 425 -11.40 5.33 32.45
C SER A 425 -11.27 6.85 32.63
N ALA A 426 -10.99 7.59 31.56
CA ALA A 426 -10.89 9.04 31.58
C ALA A 426 -12.27 9.70 31.61
N CYS A 427 -13.20 9.27 30.77
CA CYS A 427 -14.56 9.80 30.68
C CYS A 427 -15.40 9.58 31.96
N LEU A 428 -15.08 8.55 32.75
CA LEU A 428 -15.80 8.24 34.00
C LEU A 428 -15.25 8.97 35.23
N ARG A 429 -14.09 9.64 35.13
CA ARG A 429 -13.44 10.28 36.30
C ARG A 429 -14.08 11.64 36.58
N LYS A 430 -14.52 11.82 37.83
CA LYS A 430 -15.12 13.07 38.33
C LYS A 430 -14.11 14.16 38.70
N ASN A 431 -12.83 13.82 38.89
CA ASN A 431 -11.78 14.79 39.26
C ASN A 431 -10.72 14.88 38.15
N SER A 432 -10.79 15.97 37.37
CA SER A 432 -9.85 16.27 36.28
C SER A 432 -8.64 17.06 36.78
N ASN A 433 -7.56 16.37 37.13
CA ASN A 433 -6.24 17.01 37.22
C ASN A 433 -5.69 17.19 35.79
N LEU A 434 -4.86 18.21 35.56
CA LEU A 434 -4.27 18.53 34.25
C LEU A 434 -3.64 17.30 33.56
N GLU A 435 -2.88 16.51 34.30
CA GLU A 435 -2.23 15.28 33.80
C GLU A 435 -3.25 14.21 33.34
N ASN A 436 -4.39 14.11 34.03
CA ASN A 436 -5.45 13.17 33.65
C ASN A 436 -6.17 13.65 32.38
N THR A 437 -6.40 14.96 32.27
CA THR A 437 -6.97 15.59 31.06
C THR A 437 -6.07 15.37 29.86
N GLU A 438 -4.75 15.56 30.01
CA GLU A 438 -3.78 15.32 28.93
C GLU A 438 -3.79 13.84 28.48
N LYS A 439 -3.76 12.89 29.42
CA LYS A 439 -3.86 11.45 29.11
C LYS A 439 -5.15 11.12 28.37
N ALA A 440 -6.29 11.71 28.80
CA ALA A 440 -7.57 11.54 28.13
C ALA A 440 -7.52 12.04 26.68
N LEU A 441 -7.02 13.27 26.48
CA LEU A 441 -6.90 13.89 25.16
C LEU A 441 -6.03 13.06 24.22
N VAL A 442 -4.88 12.58 24.70
CA VAL A 442 -3.96 11.75 23.90
C VAL A 442 -4.63 10.43 23.49
N ALA A 443 -5.30 9.74 24.41
CA ALA A 443 -5.98 8.48 24.12
C ALA A 443 -7.14 8.67 23.12
N ILE A 444 -7.96 9.70 23.29
CA ILE A 444 -9.07 10.04 22.39
C ILE A 444 -8.53 10.38 20.99
N LYS A 445 -7.50 11.23 20.90
CA LYS A 445 -6.88 11.60 19.63
C LYS A 445 -6.21 10.41 18.93
N ALA A 446 -5.62 9.49 19.70
CA ALA A 446 -5.05 8.25 19.17
C ALA A 446 -6.14 7.33 18.58
N LEU A 447 -7.28 7.13 19.26
CA LEU A 447 -8.41 6.37 18.70
C LEU A 447 -8.99 7.03 17.45
N GLY A 448 -9.20 8.35 17.48
CA GLY A 448 -9.64 9.12 16.32
C GLY A 448 -8.64 9.15 15.16
N ASN A 449 -7.36 8.89 15.44
CA ASN A 449 -6.36 8.65 14.42
C ASN A 449 -6.48 7.26 13.80
N ILE A 450 -6.61 6.21 14.62
CA ILE A 450 -6.78 4.82 14.16
C ILE A 450 -8.00 4.72 13.24
N GLY A 451 -9.15 5.25 13.68
CA GLY A 451 -10.39 5.23 12.88
C GLY A 451 -11.02 3.85 12.73
N VAL A 452 -10.79 2.95 13.69
CA VAL A 452 -11.41 1.62 13.74
C VAL A 452 -12.66 1.71 14.62
N SER A 453 -13.83 1.46 14.04
CA SER A 453 -15.09 1.43 14.80
C SER A 453 -15.21 0.14 15.63
N THR A 454 -15.66 0.26 16.86
CA THR A 454 -16.06 -0.86 17.71
C THR A 454 -17.42 -0.58 18.32
N ARG A 455 -18.14 -1.63 18.74
CA ARG A 455 -19.47 -1.48 19.35
C ARG A 455 -19.46 -0.65 20.64
N THR A 456 -18.29 -0.50 21.29
CA THR A 456 -18.17 0.23 22.56
C THR A 456 -17.52 1.61 22.43
N LEU A 457 -16.91 1.93 21.29
CA LEU A 457 -16.20 3.20 21.10
C LEU A 457 -17.16 4.38 21.05
N SER A 458 -18.13 4.38 20.12
CA SER A 458 -19.07 5.48 19.93
C SER A 458 -19.86 5.82 21.21
N PRO A 459 -20.42 4.83 21.95
CA PRO A 459 -21.05 5.10 23.24
C PRO A 459 -20.11 5.68 24.31
N ALA A 460 -18.84 5.24 24.34
CA ALA A 460 -17.86 5.77 25.29
C ALA A 460 -17.50 7.22 24.99
N LEU A 461 -17.37 7.59 23.72
CA LEU A 461 -17.13 8.97 23.31
C LEU A 461 -18.35 9.87 23.58
N GLN A 462 -19.56 9.39 23.31
CA GLN A 462 -20.81 10.13 23.61
C GLN A 462 -20.97 10.39 25.11
N SER A 463 -20.68 9.39 25.95
CA SER A 463 -20.65 9.54 27.42
C SER A 463 -19.69 10.66 27.86
N CYS A 464 -18.54 10.78 27.22
CA CYS A 464 -17.57 11.86 27.45
C CYS A 464 -18.13 13.26 27.08
N ILE A 465 -18.89 13.36 25.99
CA ILE A 465 -19.48 14.63 25.51
C ILE A 465 -20.59 15.10 26.45
N GLU A 466 -21.44 14.18 26.89
CA GLU A 466 -22.62 14.46 27.72
C GLU A 466 -22.27 14.81 29.18
N ASP A 467 -21.15 14.30 29.71
CA ASP A 467 -20.77 14.56 31.11
C ASP A 467 -20.40 16.04 31.30
N LYS A 468 -21.22 16.77 32.07
CA LYS A 468 -21.03 18.19 32.39
C LYS A 468 -19.74 18.47 33.18
N ASN A 469 -19.16 17.48 33.84
CA ASN A 469 -17.93 17.64 34.62
C ASN A 469 -16.66 17.52 33.77
N GLN A 470 -16.76 17.07 32.52
CA GLN A 470 -15.60 16.95 31.65
C GLN A 470 -15.14 18.32 31.13
N PRO A 471 -13.82 18.56 31.04
CA PRO A 471 -13.27 19.76 30.41
C PRO A 471 -13.73 19.89 28.96
N MET A 472 -13.93 21.12 28.49
CA MET A 472 -14.42 21.39 27.13
C MET A 472 -13.52 20.75 26.06
N GLU A 473 -12.20 20.83 26.25
CA GLU A 473 -11.20 20.29 25.33
C GLU A 473 -11.37 18.77 25.15
N VAL A 474 -11.75 18.05 26.20
CA VAL A 474 -11.99 16.60 26.16
C VAL A 474 -13.26 16.30 25.36
N LYS A 475 -14.32 17.09 25.54
CA LYS A 475 -15.57 16.93 24.79
C LYS A 475 -15.36 17.19 23.30
N ILE A 476 -14.65 18.26 22.95
CA ILE A 476 -14.32 18.58 21.55
C ILE A 476 -13.45 17.48 20.94
N ALA A 477 -12.44 17.00 21.66
CA ALA A 477 -11.63 15.87 21.20
C ALA A 477 -12.47 14.60 20.97
N ALA A 478 -13.46 14.34 21.83
CA ALA A 478 -14.38 13.20 21.67
C ALA A 478 -15.26 13.34 20.43
N ILE A 479 -15.74 14.55 20.11
CA ILE A 479 -16.43 14.82 18.84
C ILE A 479 -15.47 14.56 17.67
N GLU A 480 -14.29 15.17 17.67
CA GLU A 480 -13.30 15.03 16.58
C GLU A 480 -12.80 13.59 16.36
N ALA A 481 -12.90 12.72 17.37
CA ALA A 481 -12.52 11.31 17.25
C ALA A 481 -13.44 10.53 16.30
N HIS A 482 -14.65 11.03 16.03
CA HIS A 482 -15.59 10.40 15.09
C HIS A 482 -15.22 10.62 13.62
N ARG A 483 -14.25 11.50 13.33
CA ARG A 483 -13.89 11.95 11.97
C ARG A 483 -13.56 10.88 10.93
N ARG A 484 -13.18 9.69 11.40
CA ARG A 484 -12.79 8.53 10.60
C ARG A 484 -13.66 7.30 10.87
N LEU A 485 -14.66 7.42 11.73
CA LEU A 485 -15.63 6.38 12.00
C LEU A 485 -16.73 6.41 10.92
N PRO A 486 -17.49 5.30 10.74
CA PRO A 486 -18.61 5.27 9.82
C PRO A 486 -19.64 6.36 10.17
N CYS A 487 -19.91 7.23 9.20
CA CYS A 487 -20.74 8.42 9.42
C CYS A 487 -22.17 8.09 9.90
N GLU A 488 -22.75 6.97 9.47
CA GLU A 488 -24.12 6.59 9.83
C GLU A 488 -24.29 6.22 11.33
N GLU A 489 -23.22 5.87 12.05
CA GLU A 489 -23.34 5.45 13.46
C GLU A 489 -23.70 6.60 14.41
N ALA A 490 -23.17 7.81 14.18
CA ALA A 490 -23.27 8.94 15.11
C ALA A 490 -23.95 10.18 14.50
N LYS A 491 -24.43 10.09 13.27
CA LYS A 491 -25.04 11.20 12.52
C LYS A 491 -26.20 11.87 13.26
N ASP A 492 -27.18 11.08 13.68
CA ASP A 492 -28.39 11.61 14.33
C ASP A 492 -28.08 12.25 15.68
N TYR A 493 -27.11 11.69 16.42
CA TYR A 493 -26.61 12.26 17.66
C TYR A 493 -26.02 13.66 17.43
N PHE A 494 -25.10 13.82 16.46
CA PHE A 494 -24.47 15.12 16.21
C PHE A 494 -25.41 16.15 15.57
N VAL A 495 -26.36 15.72 14.73
CA VAL A 495 -27.42 16.61 14.23
C VAL A 495 -28.28 17.12 15.39
N THR A 496 -28.61 16.26 16.35
CA THR A 496 -29.36 16.65 17.55
C THR A 496 -28.55 17.62 18.43
N LEU A 497 -27.27 17.31 18.67
CA LEU A 497 -26.37 18.16 19.46
C LEU A 497 -26.19 19.55 18.84
N PHE A 498 -26.08 19.64 17.51
CA PHE A 498 -26.01 20.91 16.81
C PHE A 498 -27.30 21.75 16.96
N ARG A 499 -28.46 21.10 16.91
CA ARG A 499 -29.79 21.76 16.99
C ARG A 499 -30.15 22.24 18.40
N ASP A 500 -29.58 21.62 19.43
CA ASP A 500 -29.87 21.97 20.81
C ASP A 500 -29.24 23.32 21.19
N GLN A 501 -30.04 24.39 21.17
CA GLN A 501 -29.60 25.74 21.49
C GLN A 501 -29.23 25.93 22.98
N SER A 502 -29.54 24.95 23.86
CA SER A 502 -29.13 25.00 25.26
C SER A 502 -27.67 24.59 25.49
N GLN A 503 -27.03 23.99 24.48
CA GLN A 503 -25.64 23.54 24.55
C GLN A 503 -24.66 24.68 24.29
N ASP A 504 -23.44 24.49 24.76
CA ASP A 504 -22.36 25.44 24.53
C ASP A 504 -22.07 25.63 23.04
N THR A 505 -21.78 26.88 22.65
CA THR A 505 -21.50 27.25 21.25
C THR A 505 -20.37 26.43 20.62
N GLU A 506 -19.33 26.09 21.37
CA GLU A 506 -18.18 25.34 20.88
C GLU A 506 -18.58 23.89 20.55
N LEU A 507 -19.38 23.25 21.40
CA LEU A 507 -19.92 21.91 21.17
C LEU A 507 -20.82 21.87 19.93
N ARG A 508 -21.71 22.85 19.80
CA ARG A 508 -22.63 22.94 18.65
C ARG A 508 -21.88 23.11 17.34
N ILE A 509 -20.86 23.97 17.32
CA ILE A 509 -20.00 24.18 16.13
C ILE A 509 -19.19 22.92 15.81
N ALA A 510 -18.62 22.26 16.81
CA ALA A 510 -17.87 21.01 16.60
C ALA A 510 -18.78 19.89 16.05
N ALA A 511 -19.99 19.75 16.59
CA ALA A 511 -20.99 18.80 16.08
C ALA A 511 -21.37 19.08 14.62
N TYR A 512 -21.58 20.36 14.28
CA TYR A 512 -21.81 20.79 12.90
C TYR A 512 -20.64 20.39 11.97
N LEU A 513 -19.40 20.66 12.37
CA LEU A 513 -18.22 20.31 11.57
C LEU A 513 -18.09 18.79 11.37
N GLU A 514 -18.43 18.00 12.39
CA GLU A 514 -18.43 16.54 12.30
C GLU A 514 -19.49 16.04 11.31
N VAL A 515 -20.71 16.55 11.40
CA VAL A 515 -21.80 16.24 10.45
C VAL A 515 -21.43 16.62 9.01
N MET A 516 -20.75 17.76 8.81
CA MET A 516 -20.34 18.24 7.50
C MET A 516 -19.21 17.45 6.85
N LYS A 517 -18.62 16.44 7.51
CA LYS A 517 -17.67 15.51 6.88
C LYS A 517 -18.34 14.53 5.93
N CYS A 518 -19.59 14.15 6.24
CA CYS A 518 -20.42 13.28 5.42
C CYS A 518 -21.79 13.94 5.15
N PRO A 519 -21.81 15.03 4.37
CA PRO A 519 -23.04 15.75 4.11
C PRO A 519 -23.96 14.89 3.24
N SER A 520 -25.26 14.94 3.55
CA SER A 520 -26.32 14.36 2.72
C SER A 520 -27.40 15.40 2.49
N TYR A 521 -28.22 15.23 1.46
CA TYR A 521 -29.30 16.16 1.14
C TYR A 521 -30.19 16.50 2.36
N ASN A 522 -30.60 15.46 3.11
CA ASN A 522 -31.41 15.63 4.32
C ASN A 522 -30.68 16.41 5.41
N VAL A 523 -29.39 16.13 5.62
CA VAL A 523 -28.56 16.85 6.59
C VAL A 523 -28.46 18.33 6.22
N ILE A 524 -28.18 18.65 4.95
CA ILE A 524 -28.06 20.03 4.49
C ILE A 524 -29.38 20.79 4.63
N LYS A 525 -30.51 20.13 4.32
CA LYS A 525 -31.84 20.69 4.55
C LYS A 525 -32.09 21.01 6.03
N THR A 526 -31.74 20.08 6.92
CA THR A 526 -31.85 20.29 8.38
C THR A 526 -30.96 21.43 8.85
N ILE A 527 -29.70 21.49 8.44
CA ILE A 527 -28.78 22.57 8.82
C ILE A 527 -29.30 23.94 8.38
N LYS A 528 -29.83 24.04 7.15
CA LYS A 528 -30.44 25.28 6.65
C LYS A 528 -31.67 25.69 7.46
N HIS A 529 -32.53 24.73 7.80
CA HIS A 529 -33.68 25.00 8.64
C HIS A 529 -33.28 25.46 10.05
N SER A 530 -32.29 24.81 10.67
CA SER A 530 -31.76 25.23 11.98
C SER A 530 -31.11 26.61 11.93
N LEU A 531 -30.43 26.96 10.83
CA LEU A 531 -29.89 28.31 10.61
C LEU A 531 -31.01 29.37 10.44
N ASN A 532 -32.23 28.98 10.07
CA ASN A 532 -33.37 29.89 10.01
C ASN A 532 -33.82 30.33 11.39
N GLU A 533 -33.75 29.42 12.35
CA GLU A 533 -34.25 29.54 13.72
C GLU A 533 -33.12 29.79 14.73
N GLU A 534 -31.90 30.01 14.26
CA GLU A 534 -30.72 30.19 15.12
C GLU A 534 -30.75 31.55 15.82
N GLU A 535 -30.76 31.52 17.15
CA GLU A 535 -30.73 32.72 17.99
C GLU A 535 -29.28 33.11 18.37
N VAL A 536 -28.36 32.16 18.38
CA VAL A 536 -26.97 32.40 18.80
C VAL A 536 -26.10 32.86 17.64
N ASN A 537 -25.78 34.15 17.62
CA ASN A 537 -25.01 34.81 16.57
C ASN A 537 -23.69 34.12 16.21
N GLN A 538 -22.96 33.56 17.20
CA GLN A 538 -21.69 32.88 16.94
C GLN A 538 -21.87 31.62 16.09
N VAL A 539 -22.84 30.77 16.45
CA VAL A 539 -23.16 29.55 15.71
C VAL A 539 -23.68 29.89 14.32
N GLY A 540 -24.64 30.83 14.24
CA GLY A 540 -25.23 31.27 12.98
C GLY A 540 -24.19 31.84 12.01
N SER A 541 -23.32 32.73 12.50
CA SER A 541 -22.26 33.36 11.68
C SER A 541 -21.22 32.35 11.20
N PHE A 542 -20.81 31.41 12.07
CA PHE A 542 -19.86 30.36 11.71
C PHE A 542 -20.45 29.42 10.64
N VAL A 543 -21.67 28.92 10.86
CA VAL A 543 -22.33 28.00 9.92
C VAL A 543 -22.54 28.67 8.58
N TRP A 544 -23.09 29.89 8.57
CA TRP A 544 -23.33 30.65 7.34
C TRP A 544 -22.04 30.92 6.55
N SER A 545 -20.99 31.38 7.22
CA SER A 545 -19.70 31.65 6.57
C SER A 545 -19.04 30.36 6.04
N HIS A 546 -19.09 29.26 6.79
CA HIS A 546 -18.58 27.96 6.34
C HIS A 546 -19.32 27.46 5.08
N LEU A 547 -20.65 27.50 5.07
CA LEU A 547 -21.45 27.10 3.91
C LEU A 547 -21.16 27.96 2.68
N ASN A 548 -21.01 29.28 2.86
CA ASN A 548 -20.67 30.19 1.78
C ASN A 548 -19.26 29.97 1.24
N ASN A 549 -18.29 29.67 2.11
CA ASN A 549 -16.93 29.34 1.69
C ASN A 549 -16.89 28.02 0.91
N LEU A 550 -17.69 27.02 1.31
CA LEU A 550 -17.84 25.78 0.56
C LEU A 550 -18.43 26.03 -0.82
N LEU A 551 -19.47 26.87 -0.92
CA LEU A 551 -20.13 27.24 -2.18
C LEU A 551 -19.20 28.01 -3.13
N LYS A 552 -18.35 28.89 -2.59
CA LYS A 552 -17.37 29.69 -3.35
C LYS A 552 -16.05 28.99 -3.62
N SER A 553 -15.83 27.80 -3.05
CA SER A 553 -14.55 27.11 -3.18
C SER A 553 -14.25 26.75 -4.63
N SER A 554 -13.02 26.97 -5.08
CA SER A 554 -12.52 26.44 -6.35
C SER A 554 -11.91 25.04 -6.20
N SER A 555 -11.99 24.43 -5.01
CA SER A 555 -11.45 23.10 -4.73
C SER A 555 -12.34 22.01 -5.36
N PRO A 556 -11.80 21.17 -6.25
CA PRO A 556 -12.62 20.16 -6.92
C PRO A 556 -13.09 19.03 -6.01
N ASN A 557 -12.45 18.86 -4.86
CA ASN A 557 -12.84 17.95 -3.78
C ASN A 557 -14.16 18.39 -3.10
N LYS A 558 -14.64 19.61 -3.40
CA LYS A 558 -15.85 20.20 -2.81
C LYS A 558 -17.02 20.29 -3.81
N VAL A 559 -16.88 19.73 -5.01
CA VAL A 559 -17.94 19.80 -6.05
C VAL A 559 -19.23 19.12 -5.60
N GLU A 560 -19.15 17.97 -4.94
CA GLU A 560 -20.34 17.26 -4.45
C GLU A 560 -21.14 18.08 -3.43
N ILE A 561 -20.46 18.67 -2.44
CA ILE A 561 -21.12 19.52 -1.46
C ILE A 561 -21.63 20.82 -2.07
N GLN A 562 -20.94 21.38 -3.07
CA GLN A 562 -21.44 22.54 -3.82
C GLN A 562 -22.76 22.24 -4.53
N ALA A 563 -22.86 21.07 -5.18
CA ALA A 563 -24.09 20.65 -5.83
C ALA A 563 -25.26 20.56 -4.82
N LEU A 564 -25.01 19.98 -3.64
CA LEU A 564 -26.00 19.93 -2.55
C LEU A 564 -26.41 21.33 -2.05
N LEU A 565 -25.49 22.28 -2.04
CA LEU A 565 -25.74 23.64 -1.54
C LEU A 565 -26.44 24.56 -2.57
N GLN A 566 -26.23 24.32 -3.87
CA GLN A 566 -26.77 25.09 -4.99
C GLN A 566 -28.22 24.73 -5.38
N ASP A 567 -28.80 23.69 -4.77
CA ASP A 567 -30.19 23.31 -5.03
C ASP A 567 -31.15 24.50 -4.80
N LYS A 568 -32.08 24.68 -5.76
CA LYS A 568 -33.05 25.78 -5.82
C LYS A 568 -34.02 25.78 -4.64
N ASP A 569 -34.33 24.60 -4.10
CA ASP A 569 -35.19 24.46 -2.91
C ASP A 569 -34.48 24.90 -1.63
N LEU A 570 -33.16 25.04 -1.68
CA LEU A 570 -32.31 25.30 -0.54
C LEU A 570 -31.62 26.69 -0.59
N THR A 571 -31.92 27.55 -1.57
CA THR A 571 -31.12 28.77 -1.86
C THR A 571 -31.59 30.05 -1.16
N LYS A 572 -32.82 30.12 -0.62
CA LYS A 572 -33.45 31.39 -0.18
C LYS A 572 -32.79 32.13 1.01
N LYS A 573 -31.82 31.55 1.72
CA LYS A 573 -31.10 32.21 2.84
C LYS A 573 -29.56 32.19 2.72
N ILE A 574 -29.01 31.62 1.64
CA ILE A 574 -27.55 31.56 1.43
C ILE A 574 -27.02 32.74 0.59
N GLN A 575 -27.89 33.41 -0.18
CA GLN A 575 -27.55 34.65 -0.89
C GLN A 575 -27.54 35.86 0.03
#